data_AF-A0A3A8K729-F1
#
_entry.id   AF-A0A3A8K729-F1
#
_cell.length_a   1.000
_cell.length_b   1.000
_cell.length_c   1.000
_cell.angle_alpha   90.00
_cell.angle_beta   90.00
_cell.angle_gamma   90.00
#
_symmetry.space_group_name_H-M   'P 1'
#
loop_
_entity.id
_entity.type
_entity.pdbx_description
1 polymer ?
#
loop_
_entity_poly.entity_id
_entity_poly.type
_entity_poly.pdbx_seq_one_letter_code
_entity_poly.pdbx_strand_id
1 'polypeptide(L)'
;MLRLSRRPSQVGPASLLRVAGMFLVAAPLLAGGCASSKKAAESAPPVEAPRTDLASLYGTDAAYAVGVTQSLTFEDPVRHRTLKPLVWYPVAPGTPMDNRAPSEVFKPFFGAKDAPLSDAKARWPLVLLSHGSGGSGIDLSWFGAHLAAHGFIVLSVNHPGNTYQDTSPLGFARAWERPKDFTVILDNLLKDPTWGPRVDPERIGASGYSMGGYTALALVGLRLNLEWIEKRCTTPGTREEIGCESLRDVDYRRIDFKESRASYRDPRVRSAFAMAPGMAASFEAQDTADIHQEVGLILAKGDELMPHQQHGLHLSGLMPPATTRTVVLDGAGHFTFMPECQPKGFEVIAMLCQDGVAGTRAASQARTKMEGVEFFRRTLDVR
;
A
#
# COMPACT_ATOMS: atom_id res chain seq x y z
N MET A 1 -19.13 -20.58 67.53
CA MET A 1 -19.13 -20.91 66.09
C MET A 1 -19.83 -19.75 65.38
N LEU A 2 -19.26 -18.94 64.49
CA LEU A 2 -18.11 -19.03 63.59
C LEU A 2 -17.46 -17.63 63.47
N ARG A 3 -16.13 -17.62 63.29
CA ARG A 3 -15.31 -16.44 62.95
C ARG A 3 -15.29 -16.22 61.43
N LEU A 4 -15.05 -14.95 61.09
CA LEU A 4 -14.65 -14.39 59.80
C LEU A 4 -13.72 -15.28 58.94
N SER A 5 -13.95 -15.27 57.62
CA SER A 5 -12.88 -15.44 56.63
C SER A 5 -13.28 -14.79 55.29
N ARG A 6 -12.55 -13.75 54.91
CA ARG A 6 -12.52 -13.18 53.55
C ARG A 6 -11.70 -14.11 52.66
N ARG A 7 -12.19 -14.44 51.46
CA ARG A 7 -11.38 -14.99 50.36
C ARG A 7 -11.30 -13.97 49.23
N PRO A 8 -10.11 -13.73 48.64
CA PRO A 8 -9.94 -12.87 47.49
C PRO A 8 -10.25 -13.61 46.19
N SER A 9 -10.87 -12.91 45.25
CA SER A 9 -11.06 -13.32 43.85
C SER A 9 -9.71 -13.32 43.12
N GLN A 10 -9.29 -14.49 42.64
CA GLN A 10 -8.17 -14.59 41.69
C GLN A 10 -8.68 -14.27 40.28
N VAL A 11 -8.28 -13.10 39.77
CA VAL A 11 -8.27 -12.81 38.34
C VAL A 11 -6.83 -13.05 37.87
N GLY A 12 -6.64 -14.02 36.98
CA GLY A 12 -5.35 -14.32 36.38
C GLY A 12 -4.85 -13.18 35.49
N PRO A 13 -3.52 -12.99 35.36
CA PRO A 13 -2.98 -11.87 34.60
C PRO A 13 -3.19 -12.08 33.10
N ALA A 14 -3.86 -11.11 32.47
CA ALA A 14 -3.88 -10.95 31.03
C ALA A 14 -2.45 -10.74 30.52
N SER A 15 -2.04 -11.57 29.56
CA SER A 15 -0.74 -11.51 28.91
C SER A 15 -0.61 -10.21 28.10
N LEU A 16 0.14 -9.26 28.65
CA LEU A 16 0.68 -8.09 27.96
C LEU A 16 1.72 -8.55 26.93
N LEU A 17 1.32 -8.75 25.66
CA LEU A 17 2.29 -8.82 24.57
C LEU A 17 2.77 -7.40 24.23
N ARG A 18 4.01 -7.12 24.60
CA ARG A 18 4.76 -5.94 24.16
C ARG A 18 4.95 -6.01 22.64
N VAL A 19 4.16 -5.23 21.89
CA VAL A 19 4.46 -4.87 20.51
C VAL A 19 5.49 -3.75 20.53
N ALA A 20 6.74 -4.09 20.83
CA ALA A 20 7.89 -3.22 20.64
C ALA A 20 9.18 -4.05 20.69
N GLY A 21 9.82 -4.18 19.53
CA GLY A 21 11.20 -4.59 19.42
C GLY A 21 11.42 -6.07 19.14
N MET A 22 11.45 -6.44 17.86
CA MET A 22 12.32 -7.52 17.35
C MET A 22 12.44 -7.42 15.82
N PHE A 23 13.34 -6.54 15.36
CA PHE A 23 13.97 -6.69 14.05
C PHE A 23 15.48 -6.61 14.25
N LEU A 24 16.05 -7.72 14.68
CA LEU A 24 17.48 -8.02 14.61
C LEU A 24 17.60 -9.41 14.02
N VAL A 25 17.62 -9.49 12.68
CA VAL A 25 18.14 -10.69 12.00
C VAL A 25 19.63 -10.48 11.87
N ALA A 26 20.39 -11.33 12.55
CA ALA A 26 21.85 -11.34 12.54
C ALA A 26 22.40 -11.61 11.14
N ALA A 27 23.40 -10.83 10.74
CA ALA A 27 24.22 -11.08 9.57
C ALA A 27 25.15 -12.28 9.81
N PRO A 28 25.35 -13.20 8.83
CA PRO A 28 26.45 -14.13 8.90
C PRO A 28 27.74 -13.43 8.48
N LEU A 29 28.74 -13.54 9.35
CA LEU A 29 30.14 -13.18 9.12
C LEU A 29 30.70 -13.94 7.91
N LEU A 30 31.14 -13.20 6.90
CA LEU A 30 32.03 -13.70 5.85
C LEU A 30 33.47 -13.67 6.37
N ALA A 31 34.10 -14.84 6.45
CA ALA A 31 35.55 -14.97 6.56
C ALA A 31 36.06 -16.05 5.61
N GLY A 32 36.80 -15.60 4.59
CA GLY A 32 38.03 -16.22 4.09
C GLY A 32 37.95 -17.51 3.28
N GLY A 33 38.46 -17.45 2.05
CA GLY A 33 39.01 -18.64 1.38
C GLY A 33 39.03 -18.60 -0.14
N CYS A 34 39.98 -17.88 -0.74
CA CYS A 34 40.35 -18.10 -2.13
C CYS A 34 41.00 -19.49 -2.30
N ALA A 35 40.43 -20.34 -3.15
CA ALA A 35 41.16 -21.44 -3.78
C ALA A 35 40.62 -21.65 -5.20
N SER A 36 41.46 -21.32 -6.18
CA SER A 36 41.21 -21.44 -7.61
C SER A 36 41.41 -22.90 -8.05
N SER A 37 40.40 -23.51 -8.66
CA SER A 37 40.61 -24.70 -9.48
C SER A 37 39.70 -24.65 -10.71
N LYS A 38 40.33 -24.43 -11.87
CA LYS A 38 39.70 -24.49 -13.19
C LYS A 38 39.38 -25.95 -13.53
N LYS A 39 38.09 -26.28 -13.65
CA LYS A 39 37.63 -27.38 -14.50
C LYS A 39 36.60 -26.82 -15.48
N ALA A 40 36.89 -26.99 -16.77
CA ALA A 40 35.97 -26.66 -17.85
C ALA A 40 34.75 -27.58 -17.73
N ALA A 41 33.59 -26.99 -17.45
CA ALA A 41 32.31 -27.66 -17.58
C ALA A 41 31.77 -27.35 -18.98
N GLU A 42 31.48 -28.40 -19.75
CA GLU A 42 30.69 -28.29 -20.98
C GLU A 42 29.37 -27.58 -20.66
N SER A 43 29.08 -26.53 -21.43
CA SER A 43 27.82 -25.79 -21.30
C SER A 43 26.67 -26.70 -21.71
N ALA A 44 25.84 -27.08 -20.74
CA ALA A 44 24.50 -27.59 -21.02
C ALA A 44 23.77 -26.59 -21.94
N PRO A 45 22.92 -27.07 -22.88
CA PRO A 45 22.12 -26.18 -23.70
C PRO A 45 21.31 -25.25 -22.79
N PRO A 46 21.11 -23.97 -23.18
CA PRO A 46 20.32 -23.05 -22.37
C PRO A 46 18.95 -23.68 -22.14
N VAL A 47 18.63 -23.96 -20.87
CA VAL A 47 17.28 -24.29 -20.46
C VAL A 47 16.43 -23.10 -20.88
N GLU A 48 15.54 -23.30 -21.85
CA GLU A 48 14.62 -22.28 -22.31
C GLU A 48 13.86 -21.79 -21.07
N ALA A 49 14.13 -20.55 -20.65
CA ALA A 49 13.46 -19.98 -19.50
C ALA A 49 11.94 -20.11 -19.73
N PRO A 50 11.17 -20.62 -18.76
CA PRO A 50 9.75 -20.86 -18.96
C PRO A 50 9.11 -19.58 -19.46
N ARG A 51 8.57 -19.59 -20.68
CA ARG A 51 7.81 -18.48 -21.24
C ARG A 51 6.69 -18.20 -20.25
N THR A 52 6.79 -17.06 -19.56
CA THR A 52 5.85 -16.68 -18.54
C THR A 52 4.56 -16.27 -19.21
N ASP A 53 3.54 -17.14 -19.15
CA ASP A 53 2.23 -16.87 -19.72
C ASP A 53 1.58 -15.66 -19.02
N LEU A 54 1.36 -14.58 -19.78
CA LEU A 54 0.76 -13.35 -19.27
C LEU A 54 -0.63 -13.60 -18.68
N ALA A 55 -1.42 -14.47 -19.32
CA ALA A 55 -2.79 -14.76 -18.88
C ALA A 55 -2.81 -15.41 -17.49
N SER A 56 -1.90 -16.36 -17.25
CA SER A 56 -1.71 -17.01 -15.95
C SER A 56 -1.25 -16.04 -14.86
N LEU A 57 -0.33 -15.12 -15.18
CA LEU A 57 0.25 -14.20 -14.19
C LEU A 57 -0.67 -13.02 -13.86
N TYR A 58 -1.24 -12.41 -14.89
CA TYR A 58 -1.89 -11.10 -14.80
C TYR A 58 -3.33 -11.10 -15.30
N GLY A 59 -3.90 -12.24 -15.70
CA GLY A 59 -5.28 -12.34 -16.16
C GLY A 59 -5.38 -12.35 -17.68
N THR A 60 -6.47 -12.92 -18.19
CA THR A 60 -6.64 -13.21 -19.62
C THR A 60 -6.76 -11.99 -20.52
N ASP A 61 -7.09 -10.82 -19.97
CA ASP A 61 -7.15 -9.55 -20.68
C ASP A 61 -5.88 -8.69 -20.51
N ALA A 62 -4.81 -9.25 -19.92
CA ALA A 62 -3.50 -8.62 -19.87
C ALA A 62 -2.92 -8.48 -21.28
N ALA A 63 -2.60 -7.25 -21.66
CA ALA A 63 -2.15 -6.91 -23.02
C ALA A 63 -0.64 -6.66 -23.12
N TYR A 64 0.04 -6.51 -21.98
CA TYR A 64 1.46 -6.15 -21.91
C TYR A 64 2.19 -7.05 -20.91
N ALA A 65 3.47 -7.32 -21.19
CA ALA A 65 4.38 -7.75 -20.13
C ALA A 65 4.70 -6.56 -19.21
N VAL A 66 5.26 -6.84 -18.05
CA VAL A 66 5.49 -5.84 -17.00
C VAL A 66 6.97 -5.50 -16.91
N GLY A 67 7.32 -4.24 -17.13
CA GLY A 67 8.61 -3.67 -16.78
C GLY A 67 8.64 -3.20 -15.32
N VAL A 68 9.82 -3.20 -14.69
CA VAL A 68 10.01 -2.64 -13.35
C VAL A 68 11.33 -1.88 -13.25
N THR A 69 11.32 -0.69 -12.63
CA THR A 69 12.54 0.08 -12.35
C THR A 69 12.44 0.81 -11.01
N GLN A 70 13.58 1.11 -10.41
CA GLN A 70 13.72 1.98 -9.24
C GLN A 70 14.88 2.96 -9.42
N SER A 71 15.07 3.43 -10.66
CA SER A 71 16.16 4.32 -11.07
C SER A 71 15.90 5.80 -10.78
N LEU A 72 14.64 6.16 -10.51
CA LEU A 72 14.25 7.54 -10.22
C LEU A 72 14.57 7.92 -8.77
N THR A 73 15.01 9.16 -8.58
CA THR A 73 15.17 9.79 -7.27
C THR A 73 14.72 11.24 -7.38
N PHE A 74 13.86 11.66 -6.46
CA PHE A 74 13.33 13.02 -6.39
C PHE A 74 13.58 13.60 -5.01
N GLU A 75 14.03 14.86 -4.97
CA GLU A 75 14.32 15.55 -3.72
C GLU A 75 13.17 16.51 -3.35
N ASP A 76 12.79 16.50 -2.08
CA ASP A 76 11.98 17.53 -1.46
C ASP A 76 12.87 18.33 -0.50
N PRO A 77 13.41 19.48 -0.94
CA PRO A 77 14.30 20.28 -0.10
C PRO A 77 13.56 20.97 1.05
N VAL A 78 12.25 21.21 0.93
CA VAL A 78 11.45 21.89 1.97
C VAL A 78 11.24 20.97 3.16
N ARG A 79 11.01 19.68 2.90
CA ARG A 79 10.78 18.66 3.94
C ARG A 79 11.99 17.80 4.24
N HIS A 80 13.11 18.04 3.56
CA HIS A 80 14.34 17.26 3.64
C HIS A 80 14.11 15.76 3.40
N ARG A 81 13.39 15.43 2.32
CA ARG A 81 13.08 14.03 1.95
C ARG A 81 13.70 13.67 0.61
N THR A 82 14.28 12.48 0.54
CA THR A 82 14.67 11.84 -0.71
C THR A 82 13.66 10.74 -1.02
N LEU A 83 12.94 10.89 -2.13
CA LEU A 83 11.88 9.99 -2.57
C LEU A 83 12.41 9.12 -3.71
N LYS A 84 12.36 7.80 -3.55
CA LYS A 84 12.86 6.81 -4.53
C LYS A 84 11.72 5.93 -5.02
N PRO A 85 11.01 6.34 -6.08
CA PRO A 85 9.86 5.58 -6.54
C PRO A 85 10.24 4.23 -7.16
N LEU A 86 9.39 3.23 -6.91
CA LEU A 86 9.36 1.98 -7.65
C LEU A 86 8.26 2.10 -8.71
N VAL A 87 8.62 1.81 -9.96
CA VAL A 87 7.72 1.98 -11.10
C VAL A 87 7.49 0.65 -11.79
N TRP A 88 6.23 0.25 -11.96
CA TRP A 88 5.81 -0.82 -12.86
C TRP A 88 5.19 -0.20 -14.11
N TYR A 89 5.47 -0.76 -15.28
CA TYR A 89 5.02 -0.15 -16.53
C TYR A 89 4.87 -1.16 -17.66
N PRO A 90 4.09 -0.83 -18.72
CA PRO A 90 3.86 -1.75 -19.84
C PRO A 90 5.12 -1.91 -20.69
N VAL A 91 5.53 -3.15 -20.98
CA VAL A 91 6.59 -3.45 -21.96
C VAL A 91 6.05 -4.37 -23.05
N ALA A 92 6.86 -4.67 -24.08
CA ALA A 92 6.40 -5.51 -25.18
C ALA A 92 5.93 -6.88 -24.66
N PRO A 93 4.80 -7.46 -25.14
CA PRO A 93 4.23 -8.70 -24.60
C PRO A 93 5.17 -9.91 -24.62
N GLY A 94 6.12 -9.94 -25.55
CA GLY A 94 7.13 -11.00 -25.66
C GLY A 94 8.40 -10.77 -24.83
N THR A 95 8.49 -9.70 -24.04
CA THR A 95 9.65 -9.41 -23.20
C THR A 95 9.75 -10.45 -22.07
N PRO A 96 10.89 -11.16 -21.94
CA PRO A 96 11.08 -12.11 -20.84
C PRO A 96 10.95 -11.46 -19.47
N MET A 97 10.28 -12.14 -18.54
CA MET A 97 10.10 -11.69 -17.16
C MET A 97 10.62 -12.74 -16.18
N ASP A 98 11.19 -12.26 -15.08
CA ASP A 98 11.66 -13.11 -13.98
C ASP A 98 10.90 -12.79 -12.70
N ASN A 99 11.05 -13.66 -11.70
CA ASN A 99 10.66 -13.36 -10.33
C ASN A 99 11.36 -12.09 -9.83
N ARG A 100 10.56 -11.19 -9.25
CA ARG A 100 10.99 -9.96 -8.61
C ARG A 100 10.53 -9.97 -7.15
N ALA A 101 11.37 -9.37 -6.29
CA ALA A 101 11.23 -9.43 -4.84
C ALA A 101 11.03 -10.87 -4.30
N PRO A 102 11.92 -11.83 -4.65
CA PRO A 102 11.84 -13.17 -4.09
C PRO A 102 11.93 -13.10 -2.57
N SER A 103 11.06 -13.83 -1.90
CA SER A 103 10.93 -13.89 -0.45
C SER A 103 10.56 -15.31 -0.07
N GLU A 104 10.87 -15.74 1.16
CA GLU A 104 10.32 -16.98 1.71
C GLU A 104 8.91 -16.75 2.30
N VAL A 105 8.58 -15.50 2.63
CA VAL A 105 7.35 -15.10 3.33
C VAL A 105 6.22 -14.79 2.36
N PHE A 106 6.51 -14.02 1.31
CA PHE A 106 5.52 -13.50 0.38
C PHE A 106 5.76 -14.05 -1.02
N LYS A 107 4.69 -14.29 -1.79
CA LYS A 107 4.81 -14.64 -3.20
C LYS A 107 5.43 -13.48 -3.98
N PRO A 108 6.35 -13.76 -4.91
CA PRO A 108 6.92 -12.73 -5.77
C PRO A 108 5.89 -12.25 -6.80
N PHE A 109 6.24 -11.20 -7.52
CA PHE A 109 5.61 -10.84 -8.79
C PHE A 109 6.62 -11.07 -9.92
N PHE A 110 6.15 -11.10 -11.17
CA PHE A 110 7.03 -11.20 -12.33
C PHE A 110 7.27 -9.83 -12.97
N GLY A 111 8.44 -9.64 -13.56
CA GLY A 111 8.70 -8.42 -14.33
C GLY A 111 10.05 -8.41 -15.00
N ALA A 112 10.17 -7.61 -16.05
CA ALA A 112 11.40 -7.34 -16.76
C ALA A 112 12.08 -6.11 -16.13
N LYS A 113 13.24 -6.32 -15.49
CA LYS A 113 13.97 -5.23 -14.85
C LYS A 113 14.55 -4.30 -15.92
N ASP A 114 14.26 -3.01 -15.80
CA ASP A 114 14.81 -1.92 -16.63
C ASP A 114 14.63 -2.15 -18.15
N ALA A 115 13.59 -2.88 -18.55
CA ALA A 115 13.25 -3.07 -19.95
C ALA A 115 12.68 -1.78 -20.57
N PRO A 116 12.81 -1.55 -21.89
CA PRO A 116 12.23 -0.36 -22.52
C PRO A 116 10.70 -0.32 -22.36
N LEU A 117 10.17 0.83 -21.95
CA LEU A 117 8.73 1.12 -21.94
C LEU A 117 8.14 0.89 -23.34
N SER A 118 6.97 0.25 -23.41
CA SER A 118 6.30 -0.07 -24.67
C SER A 118 5.97 1.19 -25.47
N ASP A 119 6.27 1.15 -26.77
CA ASP A 119 5.95 2.23 -27.73
C ASP A 119 4.56 2.10 -28.34
N ALA A 120 3.73 1.17 -27.83
CA ALA A 120 2.34 1.03 -28.26
C ALA A 120 1.48 2.28 -28.00
N LYS A 121 1.91 3.15 -27.08
CA LYS A 121 1.29 4.47 -26.82
C LYS A 121 2.40 5.52 -26.63
N ALA A 122 2.15 6.73 -27.14
CA ALA A 122 3.03 7.87 -26.91
C ALA A 122 3.04 8.27 -25.42
N ARG A 123 1.85 8.35 -24.83
CA ARG A 123 1.63 8.64 -23.41
C ARG A 123 0.75 7.59 -22.77
N TRP A 124 1.00 7.32 -21.49
CA TRP A 124 0.33 6.32 -20.69
C TRP A 124 -0.38 6.97 -19.49
N PRO A 125 -1.57 6.47 -19.11
CA PRO A 125 -2.18 6.86 -17.83
C PRO A 125 -1.28 6.43 -16.67
N LEU A 126 -1.28 7.22 -15.60
CA LEU A 126 -0.46 6.99 -14.40
C LEU A 126 -1.35 6.67 -13.20
N VAL A 127 -0.98 5.65 -12.42
CA VAL A 127 -1.58 5.36 -11.11
C VAL A 127 -0.52 5.51 -10.02
N LEU A 128 -0.77 6.41 -9.08
CA LEU A 128 0.02 6.54 -7.86
C LEU A 128 -0.40 5.47 -6.87
N LEU A 129 0.53 4.75 -6.26
CA LEU A 129 0.23 3.58 -5.42
C LEU A 129 0.88 3.68 -4.04
N SER A 130 0.08 3.90 -3.01
CA SER A 130 0.54 4.13 -1.64
C SER A 130 0.38 2.89 -0.75
N HIS A 131 1.45 2.48 -0.08
CA HIS A 131 1.46 1.30 0.79
C HIS A 131 0.75 1.52 2.15
N GLY A 132 0.50 0.45 2.90
CA GLY A 132 -0.01 0.54 4.28
C GLY A 132 1.03 1.09 5.26
N SER A 133 0.61 1.52 6.45
CA SER A 133 1.53 2.03 7.47
C SER A 133 2.61 1.00 7.84
N GLY A 134 3.88 1.42 7.92
CA GLY A 134 5.00 0.54 8.27
C GLY A 134 5.39 -0.49 7.20
N GLY A 135 4.65 -0.53 6.09
CA GLY A 135 4.99 -1.30 4.91
C GLY A 135 5.94 -0.57 3.98
N SER A 136 6.04 -1.02 2.75
CA SER A 136 6.88 -0.43 1.71
C SER A 136 6.20 -0.50 0.34
N GLY A 137 6.68 0.29 -0.63
CA GLY A 137 6.09 0.38 -1.97
C GLY A 137 5.97 -0.98 -2.68
N ILE A 138 6.87 -1.93 -2.40
CA ILE A 138 6.86 -3.28 -2.99
C ILE A 138 5.68 -4.14 -2.47
N ASP A 139 5.07 -3.80 -1.34
CA ASP A 139 3.99 -4.60 -0.74
C ASP A 139 2.74 -4.68 -1.63
N LEU A 140 2.57 -3.72 -2.52
CA LEU A 140 1.45 -3.68 -3.46
C LEU A 140 1.85 -4.11 -4.89
N SER A 141 2.96 -4.84 -5.05
CA SER A 141 3.43 -5.30 -6.37
C SER A 141 2.41 -6.16 -7.11
N TRP A 142 1.61 -6.96 -6.40
CA TRP A 142 0.56 -7.79 -7.01
C TRP A 142 -0.50 -6.96 -7.75
N PHE A 143 -0.78 -5.75 -7.25
CA PHE A 143 -1.71 -4.82 -7.84
C PHE A 143 -1.03 -3.91 -8.87
N GLY A 144 0.15 -3.37 -8.53
CA GLY A 144 0.90 -2.49 -9.42
C GLY A 144 1.35 -3.17 -10.72
N ALA A 145 1.87 -4.41 -10.63
CA ALA A 145 2.23 -5.19 -11.81
C ALA A 145 1.00 -5.56 -12.64
N HIS A 146 -0.13 -5.89 -11.99
CA HIS A 146 -1.37 -6.18 -12.71
C HIS A 146 -1.89 -4.96 -13.47
N LEU A 147 -1.96 -3.78 -12.85
CA LEU A 147 -2.32 -2.55 -13.55
C LEU A 147 -1.34 -2.26 -14.71
N ALA A 148 -0.03 -2.48 -14.52
CA ALA A 148 0.95 -2.31 -15.59
C ALA A 148 0.69 -3.24 -16.80
N ALA A 149 0.38 -4.51 -16.54
CA ALA A 149 0.01 -5.46 -17.60
C ALA A 149 -1.27 -5.05 -18.36
N HIS A 150 -2.09 -4.16 -17.78
CA HIS A 150 -3.32 -3.63 -18.36
C HIS A 150 -3.17 -2.21 -18.92
N GLY A 151 -1.93 -1.73 -19.08
CA GLY A 151 -1.63 -0.51 -19.82
C GLY A 151 -1.59 0.77 -18.98
N PHE A 152 -1.21 0.66 -17.70
CA PHE A 152 -0.96 1.80 -16.83
C PHE A 152 0.52 1.89 -16.45
N ILE A 153 1.09 3.10 -16.40
CA ILE A 153 2.29 3.32 -15.59
C ILE A 153 1.82 3.36 -14.13
N VAL A 154 2.50 2.65 -13.24
CA VAL A 154 2.17 2.62 -11.82
C VAL A 154 3.40 2.96 -11.01
N LEU A 155 3.27 3.93 -10.11
CA LEU A 155 4.37 4.43 -9.31
C LEU A 155 4.03 4.31 -7.82
N SER A 156 4.86 3.58 -7.07
CA SER A 156 4.83 3.57 -5.61
C SER A 156 6.06 4.25 -5.01
N VAL A 157 5.97 4.68 -3.75
CA VAL A 157 7.09 5.28 -3.02
C VAL A 157 7.02 4.88 -1.55
N ASN A 158 8.18 4.77 -0.91
CA ASN A 158 8.29 4.66 0.54
C ASN A 158 8.16 6.04 1.18
N HIS A 159 7.30 6.18 2.19
CA HIS A 159 7.05 7.46 2.85
C HIS A 159 7.92 7.62 4.12
N PRO A 160 8.85 8.60 4.17
CA PRO A 160 9.73 8.79 5.32
C PRO A 160 8.97 8.98 6.63
N GLY A 161 9.43 8.27 7.68
CA GLY A 161 8.80 8.23 9.00
C GLY A 161 7.57 7.35 9.12
N ASN A 162 7.06 6.77 8.02
CA ASN A 162 5.97 5.80 8.03
C ASN A 162 6.15 4.71 6.97
N THR A 163 7.33 4.08 6.94
CA THR A 163 7.68 2.98 6.04
C THR A 163 8.46 1.88 6.78
N TYR A 164 8.62 0.71 6.15
CA TYR A 164 9.42 -0.38 6.70
C TYR A 164 10.84 0.10 7.02
N GLN A 165 11.32 -0.24 8.22
CA GLN A 165 12.61 0.20 8.81
C GLN A 165 12.77 1.71 9.04
N ASP A 166 11.77 2.53 8.74
CA ASP A 166 11.72 3.96 9.06
C ASP A 166 10.28 4.34 9.44
N THR A 167 9.89 3.98 10.66
CA THR A 167 8.56 4.26 11.21
C THR A 167 8.65 4.84 12.61
N SER A 168 7.77 5.78 12.93
CA SER A 168 7.65 6.36 14.27
C SER A 168 6.18 6.72 14.57
N PRO A 169 5.77 6.78 15.85
CA PRO A 169 4.43 7.27 16.22
C PRO A 169 4.12 8.65 15.65
N LEU A 170 5.10 9.56 15.67
CA LEU A 170 4.93 10.90 15.09
C LEU A 170 4.77 10.85 13.57
N GLY A 171 5.52 10.00 12.87
CA GLY A 171 5.36 9.80 11.43
C GLY A 171 4.04 9.14 11.06
N PHE A 172 3.53 8.23 11.91
CA PHE A 172 2.20 7.64 11.78
C PHE A 172 1.09 8.70 11.91
N ALA A 173 1.17 9.54 12.96
CA ALA A 173 0.23 10.65 13.15
C ALA A 173 0.30 11.68 12.01
N ARG A 174 1.50 11.91 11.44
CA ARG A 174 1.76 12.80 10.29
C ARG A 174 1.38 12.20 8.94
N ALA A 175 0.25 11.48 8.88
CA ALA A 175 -0.23 10.83 7.66
C ALA A 175 -0.39 11.81 6.49
N TRP A 176 -0.73 13.08 6.74
CA TRP A 176 -0.85 14.12 5.72
C TRP A 176 0.45 14.45 4.97
N GLU A 177 1.60 14.00 5.46
CA GLU A 177 2.86 14.12 4.72
C GLU A 177 2.93 13.22 3.49
N ARG A 178 2.13 12.14 3.46
CA ARG A 178 2.13 11.14 2.39
C ARG A 178 1.58 11.65 1.05
N PRO A 179 0.44 12.35 0.96
CA PRO A 179 -0.02 12.92 -0.31
C PRO A 179 0.95 14.00 -0.86
N LYS A 180 1.64 14.74 0.01
CA LYS A 180 2.67 15.71 -0.40
C LYS A 180 3.85 15.04 -1.10
N ASP A 181 4.24 13.83 -0.67
CA ASP A 181 5.29 13.05 -1.35
C ASP A 181 4.92 12.77 -2.81
N PHE A 182 3.66 12.41 -3.08
CA PHE A 182 3.19 12.22 -4.44
C PHE A 182 3.09 13.51 -5.25
N THR A 183 2.68 14.62 -4.63
CA THR A 183 2.67 15.93 -5.30
C THR A 183 4.07 16.31 -5.79
N VAL A 184 5.09 16.14 -4.94
CA VAL A 184 6.49 16.39 -5.29
C VAL A 184 6.98 15.43 -6.38
N ILE A 185 6.61 14.15 -6.30
CA ILE A 185 6.94 13.19 -7.35
C ILE A 185 6.34 13.62 -8.68
N LEU A 186 5.06 14.00 -8.72
CA LEU A 186 4.41 14.46 -9.95
C LEU A 186 5.07 15.72 -10.52
N ASP A 187 5.42 16.69 -9.67
CA ASP A 187 6.08 17.94 -10.08
C ASP A 187 7.41 17.70 -10.79
N ASN A 188 8.13 16.65 -10.41
CA ASN A 188 9.43 16.31 -10.98
C ASN A 188 9.31 15.28 -12.11
N LEU A 189 8.48 14.24 -11.95
CA LEU A 189 8.26 13.19 -12.95
C LEU A 189 7.76 13.77 -14.27
N LEU A 190 6.84 14.73 -14.24
CA LEU A 190 6.30 15.36 -15.46
C LEU A 190 7.34 16.24 -16.18
N LYS A 191 8.44 16.61 -15.52
CA LYS A 191 9.57 17.35 -16.08
C LYS A 191 10.75 16.45 -16.43
N ASP A 192 10.72 15.19 -16.00
CA ASP A 192 11.77 14.22 -16.30
C ASP A 192 11.88 14.02 -17.82
N PRO A 193 13.08 14.07 -18.43
CA PRO A 193 13.23 14.01 -19.88
C PRO A 193 12.87 12.63 -20.46
N THR A 194 12.87 11.57 -19.65
CA THR A 194 12.55 10.20 -20.08
C THR A 194 11.09 9.87 -19.83
N TRP A 195 10.60 10.16 -18.63
CA TRP A 195 9.25 9.78 -18.18
C TRP A 195 8.19 10.85 -18.46
N GLY A 196 8.54 12.13 -18.36
CA GLY A 196 7.61 13.25 -18.58
C GLY A 196 6.89 13.18 -19.92
N PRO A 197 7.59 12.97 -21.05
CA PRO A 197 6.96 12.81 -22.36
C PRO A 197 6.06 11.57 -22.49
N ARG A 198 6.22 10.57 -21.61
CA ARG A 198 5.55 9.27 -21.65
C ARG A 198 4.38 9.15 -20.68
N VAL A 199 4.21 10.08 -19.74
CA VAL A 199 3.06 10.16 -18.84
C VAL A 199 2.00 11.10 -19.43
N ASP A 200 0.74 10.70 -19.38
CA ASP A 200 -0.38 11.56 -19.72
C ASP A 200 -0.82 12.37 -18.48
N PRO A 201 -0.56 13.69 -18.43
CA PRO A 201 -0.88 14.51 -17.25
C PRO A 201 -2.38 14.67 -17.01
N GLU A 202 -3.23 14.37 -18.00
CA GLU A 202 -4.69 14.46 -17.85
C GLU A 202 -5.30 13.16 -17.30
N ARG A 203 -4.50 12.09 -17.20
CA ARG A 203 -4.95 10.74 -16.86
C ARG A 203 -4.15 10.16 -15.69
N ILE A 204 -4.25 10.84 -14.55
CA ILE A 204 -3.59 10.42 -13.31
C ILE A 204 -4.63 9.97 -12.29
N GLY A 205 -4.51 8.74 -11.81
CA GLY A 205 -5.28 8.20 -10.68
C GLY A 205 -4.41 7.96 -9.46
N ALA A 206 -5.03 7.78 -8.30
CA ALA A 206 -4.36 7.36 -7.08
C ALA A 206 -4.99 6.11 -6.49
N SER A 207 -4.19 5.27 -5.86
CA SER A 207 -4.62 4.05 -5.20
C SER A 207 -3.79 3.80 -3.96
N GLY A 208 -4.33 3.05 -3.01
CA GLY A 208 -3.55 2.58 -1.88
C GLY A 208 -4.35 1.75 -0.90
N TYR A 209 -3.62 1.12 0.02
CA TYR A 209 -4.17 0.24 1.05
C TYR A 209 -3.94 0.82 2.45
N SER A 210 -4.91 0.70 3.35
CA SER A 210 -4.79 1.14 4.75
C SER A 210 -4.45 2.64 4.80
N MET A 211 -3.39 3.03 5.51
CA MET A 211 -2.89 4.42 5.48
C MET A 211 -2.66 4.93 4.05
N GLY A 212 -2.31 4.06 3.10
CA GLY A 212 -2.21 4.40 1.68
C GLY A 212 -3.55 4.65 1.01
N GLY A 213 -4.63 4.01 1.48
CA GLY A 213 -5.99 4.30 1.07
C GLY A 213 -6.40 5.71 1.50
N TYR A 214 -6.05 6.12 2.73
CA TYR A 214 -6.15 7.52 3.15
C TYR A 214 -5.34 8.43 2.22
N THR A 215 -4.07 8.10 1.93
CA THR A 215 -3.22 8.90 1.04
C THR A 215 -3.86 9.13 -0.33
N ALA A 216 -4.43 8.08 -0.92
CA ALA A 216 -5.10 8.16 -2.22
C ALA A 216 -6.34 9.07 -2.17
N LEU A 217 -7.13 8.98 -1.10
CA LEU A 217 -8.31 9.83 -0.91
C LEU A 217 -7.92 11.29 -0.60
N ALA A 218 -6.82 11.51 0.12
CA ALA A 218 -6.34 12.85 0.43
C ALA A 218 -5.91 13.62 -0.84
N LEU A 219 -5.33 12.91 -1.82
CA LEU A 219 -5.00 13.47 -3.14
C LEU A 219 -6.22 13.96 -3.92
N VAL A 220 -7.43 13.48 -3.60
CA VAL A 220 -8.70 13.94 -4.23
C VAL A 220 -9.57 14.77 -3.29
N GLY A 221 -9.06 15.18 -2.12
CA GLY A 221 -9.71 16.17 -1.26
C GLY A 221 -10.16 15.68 0.13
N LEU A 222 -9.90 14.42 0.50
CA LEU A 222 -10.15 13.98 1.88
C LEU A 222 -9.23 14.73 2.86
N ARG A 223 -9.80 15.25 3.95
CA ARG A 223 -9.05 15.94 5.00
C ARG A 223 -8.89 15.07 6.24
N LEU A 224 -7.68 15.01 6.80
CA LEU A 224 -7.44 14.27 8.03
C LEU A 224 -8.10 14.98 9.22
N ASN A 225 -8.79 14.21 10.05
CA ASN A 225 -9.33 14.68 11.33
C ASN A 225 -8.45 14.23 12.49
N LEU A 226 -7.25 14.83 12.59
CA LEU A 226 -6.31 14.47 13.63
C LEU A 226 -6.79 14.89 15.03
N GLU A 227 -7.58 15.96 15.15
CA GLU A 227 -8.15 16.39 16.43
C GLU A 227 -9.07 15.31 17.02
N TRP A 228 -9.90 14.68 16.18
CA TRP A 228 -10.70 13.53 16.59
C TRP A 228 -9.82 12.38 17.08
N ILE A 229 -8.75 12.07 16.35
CA ILE A 229 -7.81 10.99 16.67
C ILE A 229 -7.11 11.25 17.99
N GLU A 230 -6.53 12.44 18.17
CA GLU A 230 -5.85 12.84 19.40
C GLU A 230 -6.82 12.70 20.59
N LYS A 231 -8.00 13.30 20.50
CA LYS A 231 -8.99 13.29 21.58
C LYS A 231 -9.33 11.85 21.98
N ARG A 232 -9.61 10.99 21.00
CA ARG A 232 -10.03 9.61 21.28
C ARG A 232 -8.87 8.75 21.80
N CYS A 233 -7.70 8.85 21.20
CA CYS A 233 -6.57 8.00 21.56
C CYS A 233 -5.81 8.45 22.81
N THR A 234 -6.06 9.65 23.34
CA THR A 234 -5.43 10.12 24.58
C THR A 234 -6.37 10.11 25.79
N THR A 235 -7.69 9.97 25.58
CA THR A 235 -8.68 9.99 26.66
C THR A 235 -8.78 8.65 27.40
N PRO A 236 -8.76 8.62 28.75
CA PRO A 236 -9.03 7.41 29.52
C PRO A 236 -10.37 6.78 29.14
N GLY A 237 -10.39 5.45 28.94
CA GLY A 237 -11.58 4.71 28.50
C GLY A 237 -11.64 4.46 26.99
N THR A 238 -11.13 5.39 26.17
CA THR A 238 -11.08 5.24 24.70
C THR A 238 -9.66 5.03 24.16
N ARG A 239 -8.63 5.38 24.92
CA ARG A 239 -7.21 5.22 24.52
C ARG A 239 -6.73 3.79 24.26
N GLU A 240 -7.49 2.80 24.70
CA GLU A 240 -7.20 1.36 24.51
C GLU A 240 -8.05 0.74 23.39
N GLU A 241 -8.81 1.54 22.66
CA GLU A 241 -9.53 1.07 21.49
C GLU A 241 -8.57 0.66 20.37
N ILE A 242 -8.99 -0.34 19.58
CA ILE A 242 -8.24 -0.82 18.42
C ILE A 242 -7.97 0.38 17.49
N GLY A 243 -6.72 0.50 17.03
CA GLY A 243 -6.26 1.59 16.18
C GLY A 243 -5.56 2.72 16.94
N CYS A 244 -5.66 2.79 18.27
CA CYS A 244 -4.96 3.79 19.08
C CYS A 244 -3.54 3.40 19.51
N GLU A 245 -3.08 2.18 19.22
CA GLU A 245 -1.82 1.64 19.72
C GLU A 245 -0.61 2.50 19.33
N SER A 246 -0.59 3.03 18.10
CA SER A 246 0.48 3.91 17.60
C SER A 246 0.21 5.40 17.82
N LEU A 247 -0.95 5.76 18.37
CA LEU A 247 -1.45 7.13 18.45
C LEU A 247 -1.59 7.66 19.89
N ARG A 248 -1.74 6.76 20.87
CA ARG A 248 -2.02 7.11 22.26
C ARG A 248 -0.86 7.77 23.00
N ASP A 249 0.36 7.55 22.55
CA ASP A 249 1.60 8.06 23.18
C ASP A 249 2.35 9.06 22.26
N VAL A 250 1.67 9.62 21.25
CA VAL A 250 2.20 10.67 20.38
C VAL A 250 2.26 12.01 21.13
N ASP A 251 3.36 12.75 20.97
CA ASP A 251 3.46 14.13 21.46
C ASP A 251 2.82 15.10 20.46
N TYR A 252 1.50 15.27 20.55
CA TYR A 252 0.71 16.13 19.66
C TYR A 252 1.06 17.62 19.77
N ARG A 253 1.77 18.06 20.82
CA ARG A 253 2.27 19.45 20.94
C ARG A 253 3.32 19.78 19.86
N ARG A 254 3.86 18.76 19.19
CA ARG A 254 4.81 18.88 18.07
C ARG A 254 4.11 18.92 16.70
N ILE A 255 2.79 19.03 16.68
CA ILE A 255 1.98 19.01 15.46
C ILE A 255 1.23 20.33 15.37
N ASP A 256 1.29 20.97 14.20
CA ASP A 256 0.33 22.01 13.84
C ASP A 256 -0.93 21.34 13.27
N PHE A 257 -2.04 21.43 14.01
CA PHE A 257 -3.32 20.87 13.60
C PHE A 257 -3.91 21.57 12.36
N LYS A 258 -3.47 22.80 12.06
CA LYS A 258 -3.87 23.45 10.80
C LYS A 258 -3.27 22.73 9.60
N GLU A 259 -2.03 22.25 9.71
CA GLU A 259 -1.43 21.43 8.66
C GLU A 259 -2.14 20.09 8.53
N SER A 260 -2.43 19.41 9.64
CA SER A 260 -3.10 18.10 9.57
C SER A 260 -4.47 18.18 8.91
N ARG A 261 -5.22 19.27 9.13
CA ARG A 261 -6.55 19.51 8.56
C ARG A 261 -6.55 20.14 7.15
N ALA A 262 -5.40 20.56 6.64
CA ALA A 262 -5.30 21.23 5.35
C ALA A 262 -5.74 20.32 4.20
N SER A 263 -6.09 20.93 3.06
CA SER A 263 -6.32 20.16 1.83
C SER A 263 -5.00 19.79 1.19
N TYR A 264 -4.84 18.50 0.87
CA TYR A 264 -3.72 17.95 0.11
C TYR A 264 -4.15 17.45 -1.26
N ARG A 265 -5.27 17.99 -1.75
CA ARG A 265 -5.77 17.69 -3.08
C ARG A 265 -4.75 18.12 -4.13
N ASP A 266 -4.42 17.20 -5.03
CA ASP A 266 -3.63 17.50 -6.21
C ASP A 266 -4.59 17.58 -7.42
N PRO A 267 -4.72 18.74 -8.09
CA PRO A 267 -5.68 18.92 -9.17
C PRO A 267 -5.41 18.02 -10.40
N ARG A 268 -4.21 17.42 -10.51
CA ARG A 268 -3.86 16.47 -11.56
C ARG A 268 -4.48 15.08 -11.33
N VAL A 269 -4.77 14.73 -10.08
CA VAL A 269 -5.33 13.41 -9.73
C VAL A 269 -6.84 13.43 -9.97
N ARG A 270 -7.29 12.62 -10.93
CA ARG A 270 -8.67 12.60 -11.45
C ARG A 270 -9.60 11.64 -10.72
N SER A 271 -9.06 10.62 -10.05
CA SER A 271 -9.84 9.60 -9.35
C SER A 271 -9.00 8.87 -8.29
N ALA A 272 -9.66 8.30 -7.28
CA ALA A 272 -9.00 7.55 -6.21
C ALA A 272 -9.63 6.17 -6.00
N PHE A 273 -8.81 5.13 -5.84
CA PHE A 273 -9.23 3.77 -5.54
C PHE A 273 -8.60 3.32 -4.20
N ALA A 274 -9.39 3.25 -3.14
CA ALA A 274 -8.88 3.03 -1.80
C ALA A 274 -9.31 1.67 -1.24
N MET A 275 -8.33 0.90 -0.77
CA MET A 275 -8.50 -0.45 -0.22
C MET A 275 -8.35 -0.39 1.31
N ALA A 276 -9.37 -0.86 2.03
CA ALA A 276 -9.46 -0.81 3.50
C ALA A 276 -8.89 0.49 4.09
N PRO A 277 -9.45 1.68 3.77
CA PRO A 277 -8.82 2.95 4.09
C PRO A 277 -8.55 3.11 5.59
N GLY A 278 -7.32 3.49 5.94
CA GLY A 278 -6.89 3.74 7.31
C GLY A 278 -7.48 5.04 7.86
N MET A 279 -7.49 5.17 9.18
CA MET A 279 -8.06 6.32 9.90
C MET A 279 -9.56 6.56 9.67
N ALA A 280 -10.25 5.61 9.03
CA ALA A 280 -11.60 5.83 8.51
C ALA A 280 -12.64 6.26 9.57
N ALA A 281 -12.57 5.73 10.79
CA ALA A 281 -13.47 6.12 11.88
C ALA A 281 -13.36 7.59 12.31
N SER A 282 -12.25 8.27 11.98
CA SER A 282 -12.02 9.65 12.38
C SER A 282 -12.76 10.68 11.52
N PHE A 283 -13.18 10.29 10.31
CA PHE A 283 -13.74 11.24 9.37
C PHE A 283 -15.17 11.64 9.72
N GLU A 284 -15.53 12.87 9.39
CA GLU A 284 -16.86 13.46 9.49
C GLU A 284 -17.27 14.01 8.12
N ALA A 285 -18.55 14.40 7.95
CA ALA A 285 -19.06 14.85 6.65
C ALA A 285 -18.28 16.05 6.05
N GLN A 286 -17.72 16.91 6.90
CA GLN A 286 -16.87 18.03 6.48
C GLN A 286 -15.53 17.60 5.88
N ASP A 287 -15.07 16.38 6.16
CA ASP A 287 -13.79 15.85 5.70
C ASP A 287 -13.84 15.34 4.27
N THR A 288 -15.03 14.91 3.84
CA THR A 288 -15.30 14.38 2.51
C THR A 288 -15.91 15.43 1.57
N ALA A 289 -16.27 16.62 2.08
CA ALA A 289 -17.02 17.64 1.35
C ALA A 289 -16.35 18.16 0.07
N ASP A 290 -15.02 18.12 0.02
CA ASP A 290 -14.22 18.59 -1.13
C ASP A 290 -13.91 17.49 -2.15
N ILE A 291 -14.39 16.27 -1.91
CA ILE A 291 -14.20 15.15 -2.84
C ILE A 291 -15.24 15.28 -3.95
N HIS A 292 -14.79 15.78 -5.10
CA HIS A 292 -15.61 15.92 -6.31
C HIS A 292 -15.24 14.91 -7.40
N GLN A 293 -14.15 14.17 -7.19
CA GLN A 293 -13.66 13.15 -8.11
C GLN A 293 -14.38 11.82 -7.86
N GLU A 294 -14.30 10.91 -8.83
CA GLU A 294 -14.80 9.56 -8.62
C GLU A 294 -13.92 8.76 -7.67
N VAL A 295 -14.56 7.99 -6.80
CA VAL A 295 -13.93 7.18 -5.76
C VAL A 295 -14.38 5.72 -5.86
N GLY A 296 -13.42 4.80 -5.87
CA GLY A 296 -13.65 3.38 -5.67
C GLY A 296 -13.22 2.98 -4.25
N LEU A 297 -14.11 2.36 -3.48
CA LEU A 297 -13.80 1.82 -2.15
C LEU A 297 -13.86 0.30 -2.18
N ILE A 298 -12.78 -0.36 -1.77
CA ILE A 298 -12.74 -1.79 -1.50
C ILE A 298 -12.65 -1.98 0.01
N LEU A 299 -13.70 -2.51 0.61
CA LEU A 299 -13.79 -2.71 2.06
C LEU A 299 -13.59 -4.19 2.40
N ALA A 300 -12.88 -4.46 3.48
CA ALA A 300 -12.78 -5.79 4.06
C ALA A 300 -13.84 -5.96 5.16
N LYS A 301 -14.65 -7.01 5.08
CA LYS A 301 -15.72 -7.25 6.07
C LYS A 301 -15.19 -7.80 7.38
N GLY A 302 -14.14 -8.63 7.32
CA GLY A 302 -13.45 -9.20 8.46
C GLY A 302 -12.24 -8.40 8.91
N ASP A 303 -12.19 -7.09 8.61
CA ASP A 303 -11.06 -6.23 8.98
C ASP A 303 -10.93 -6.12 10.50
N GLU A 304 -9.86 -6.71 11.01
CA GLU A 304 -9.54 -6.87 12.42
C GLU A 304 -8.84 -5.65 13.03
N LEU A 305 -8.25 -4.78 12.20
CA LEU A 305 -7.58 -3.55 12.66
C LEU A 305 -8.47 -2.32 12.48
N MET A 306 -9.36 -2.35 11.50
CA MET A 306 -10.29 -1.28 11.16
C MET A 306 -11.70 -1.88 11.05
N PRO A 307 -12.35 -2.19 12.19
CA PRO A 307 -13.65 -2.86 12.22
C PRO A 307 -14.65 -2.29 11.20
N HIS A 308 -15.19 -3.16 10.36
CA HIS A 308 -15.89 -2.81 9.12
C HIS A 308 -17.00 -1.75 9.30
N GLN A 309 -17.80 -1.85 10.37
CA GLN A 309 -18.90 -0.93 10.65
C GLN A 309 -18.39 0.47 11.03
N GLN A 310 -17.43 0.54 11.95
CA GLN A 310 -16.89 1.78 12.50
C GLN A 310 -15.95 2.51 11.54
N HIS A 311 -15.38 1.80 10.57
CA HIS A 311 -14.37 2.33 9.65
C HIS A 311 -14.89 2.35 8.21
N GLY A 312 -14.93 1.19 7.55
CA GLY A 312 -15.22 1.10 6.13
C GLY A 312 -16.61 1.63 5.75
N LEU A 313 -17.65 1.17 6.44
CA LEU A 313 -19.02 1.60 6.18
C LEU A 313 -19.28 3.03 6.66
N HIS A 314 -18.69 3.43 7.78
CA HIS A 314 -18.72 4.81 8.24
C HIS A 314 -18.20 5.76 7.16
N LEU A 315 -16.99 5.52 6.64
CA LEU A 315 -16.42 6.33 5.57
C LEU A 315 -17.26 6.29 4.28
N SER A 316 -17.70 5.09 3.87
CA SER A 316 -18.56 4.94 2.68
C SER A 316 -19.86 5.76 2.80
N GLY A 317 -20.47 5.80 3.99
CA GLY A 317 -21.67 6.58 4.26
C GLY A 317 -21.47 8.10 4.27
N LEU A 318 -20.23 8.57 4.44
CA LEU A 318 -19.87 9.99 4.34
C LEU A 318 -19.52 10.44 2.92
N MET A 319 -19.28 9.50 2.00
CA MET A 319 -18.86 9.80 0.64
C MET A 319 -20.05 10.14 -0.26
N PRO A 320 -19.89 11.01 -1.27
CA PRO A 320 -20.96 11.33 -2.19
C PRO A 320 -21.39 10.07 -2.98
N PRO A 321 -22.67 9.64 -2.91
CA PRO A 321 -23.11 8.38 -3.54
C PRO A 321 -23.10 8.45 -5.08
N ALA A 322 -23.21 9.65 -5.65
CA ALA A 322 -23.21 9.85 -7.09
C ALA A 322 -21.84 9.59 -7.74
N THR A 323 -20.74 9.68 -6.97
CA THR A 323 -19.37 9.54 -7.48
C THR A 323 -18.58 8.45 -6.76
N THR A 324 -19.22 7.69 -5.87
CA THR A 324 -18.57 6.66 -5.05
C THR A 324 -19.12 5.28 -5.33
N ARG A 325 -18.25 4.35 -5.74
CA ARG A 325 -18.58 2.92 -5.86
C ARG A 325 -17.90 2.15 -4.73
N THR A 326 -18.69 1.45 -3.93
CA THR A 326 -18.19 0.64 -2.81
C THR A 326 -18.38 -0.85 -3.10
N VAL A 327 -17.33 -1.63 -2.90
CA VAL A 327 -17.36 -3.10 -2.95
C VAL A 327 -16.90 -3.63 -1.60
N VAL A 328 -17.68 -4.54 -1.03
CA VAL A 328 -17.33 -5.22 0.23
C VAL A 328 -16.87 -6.63 -0.08
N LEU A 329 -15.69 -7.00 0.40
CA LEU A 329 -15.11 -8.33 0.28
C LEU A 329 -15.42 -9.13 1.55
N ASP A 330 -16.32 -10.11 1.44
CA ASP A 330 -16.81 -10.88 2.59
C ASP A 330 -15.70 -11.69 3.29
N GLY A 331 -14.74 -12.23 2.54
CA GLY A 331 -13.64 -13.05 3.08
C GLY A 331 -12.39 -12.27 3.49
N ALA A 332 -12.32 -10.98 3.16
CA ALA A 332 -11.11 -10.18 3.38
C ALA A 332 -10.98 -9.73 4.85
N GLY A 333 -9.75 -9.76 5.36
CA GLY A 333 -9.31 -9.05 6.55
C GLY A 333 -8.45 -7.84 6.16
N HIS A 334 -7.82 -7.18 7.14
CA HIS A 334 -6.98 -6.01 6.86
C HIS A 334 -5.83 -6.39 5.93
N PHE A 335 -5.07 -7.43 6.28
CA PHE A 335 -3.87 -7.84 5.55
C PHE A 335 -4.13 -8.60 4.24
N THR A 336 -5.39 -8.78 3.84
CA THR A 336 -5.74 -9.37 2.53
C THR A 336 -5.15 -8.59 1.35
N PHE A 337 -4.84 -7.31 1.53
CA PHE A 337 -4.21 -6.47 0.51
C PHE A 337 -2.66 -6.51 0.51
N MET A 338 -2.04 -7.27 1.41
CA MET A 338 -0.62 -7.63 1.35
C MET A 338 -0.40 -8.77 0.34
N PRO A 339 0.82 -9.01 -0.17
CA PRO A 339 1.06 -10.13 -1.07
C PRO A 339 0.60 -11.45 -0.46
N GLU A 340 0.21 -12.41 -1.31
CA GLU A 340 -0.09 -13.76 -0.85
C GLU A 340 1.10 -14.35 -0.10
N CYS A 341 0.83 -15.04 1.01
CA CYS A 341 1.90 -15.66 1.79
C CYS A 341 2.30 -17.02 1.21
N GLN A 342 3.57 -17.33 1.40
CA GLN A 342 4.15 -18.66 1.27
C GLN A 342 4.11 -19.38 2.63
N PRO A 343 4.32 -20.72 2.69
CA PRO A 343 4.26 -21.47 3.94
C PRO A 343 5.09 -20.86 5.08
N LYS A 344 6.29 -20.36 4.78
CA LYS A 344 7.15 -19.74 5.81
C LYS A 344 6.53 -18.47 6.40
N GLY A 345 5.76 -17.71 5.63
CA GLY A 345 5.06 -16.52 6.12
C GLY A 345 4.05 -16.84 7.21
N PHE A 346 3.31 -17.94 7.07
CA PHE A 346 2.39 -18.41 8.12
C PHE A 346 3.12 -18.84 9.40
N GLU A 347 4.38 -19.29 9.30
CA GLU A 347 5.18 -19.67 10.47
C GLU A 347 5.78 -18.45 11.20
N VAL A 348 6.37 -17.51 10.46
CA VAL A 348 7.20 -16.45 11.06
C VAL A 348 6.48 -15.12 11.24
N ILE A 349 5.40 -14.89 10.49
CA ILE A 349 4.66 -13.62 10.51
C ILE A 349 3.17 -13.82 10.25
N ALA A 350 2.60 -14.82 10.93
CA ALA A 350 1.21 -15.28 10.76
C ALA A 350 0.18 -14.15 10.68
N MET A 351 0.34 -13.09 11.48
CA MET A 351 -0.53 -11.90 11.47
C MET A 351 -0.71 -11.31 10.07
N LEU A 352 0.35 -11.16 9.27
CA LEU A 352 0.26 -10.59 7.92
C LEU A 352 -0.31 -11.59 6.89
N CYS A 353 -0.46 -12.85 7.27
CA CYS A 353 -0.93 -13.94 6.42
C CYS A 353 -2.36 -14.39 6.73
N GLN A 354 -2.97 -13.84 7.78
CA GLN A 354 -4.37 -14.09 8.13
C GLN A 354 -5.30 -13.19 7.30
N ASP A 355 -6.47 -13.71 7.00
CA ASP A 355 -7.58 -13.02 6.34
C ASP A 355 -8.85 -13.24 7.16
N GLY A 356 -9.89 -12.43 6.93
CA GLY A 356 -11.17 -12.57 7.62
C GLY A 356 -11.78 -13.98 7.49
N VAL A 357 -11.59 -14.61 6.33
CA VAL A 357 -11.83 -16.04 6.10
C VAL A 357 -10.57 -16.65 5.49
N ALA A 358 -9.98 -17.64 6.18
CA ALA A 358 -8.75 -18.29 5.76
C ALA A 358 -8.86 -18.87 4.34
N GLY A 359 -7.81 -18.67 3.54
CA GLY A 359 -7.73 -19.18 2.16
C GLY A 359 -8.44 -18.34 1.10
N THR A 360 -8.98 -17.17 1.46
CA THR A 360 -9.73 -16.31 0.52
C THR A 360 -8.92 -15.15 -0.09
N ARG A 361 -7.66 -14.95 0.32
CA ARG A 361 -6.80 -13.86 -0.17
C ARG A 361 -6.73 -13.78 -1.69
N ALA A 362 -6.42 -14.88 -2.36
CA ALA A 362 -6.28 -14.91 -3.81
C ALA A 362 -7.56 -14.47 -4.54
N ALA A 363 -8.73 -14.93 -4.09
CA ALA A 363 -10.02 -14.54 -4.66
C ALA A 363 -10.36 -13.07 -4.39
N SER A 364 -10.10 -12.59 -3.17
CA SER A 364 -10.27 -11.19 -2.79
C SER A 364 -9.37 -10.25 -3.60
N GLN A 365 -8.11 -10.63 -3.81
CA GLN A 365 -7.19 -9.88 -4.66
C GLN A 365 -7.57 -9.96 -6.13
N ALA A 366 -8.06 -11.10 -6.63
CA ALA A 366 -8.55 -11.22 -8.00
C ALA A 366 -9.74 -10.27 -8.24
N ARG A 367 -10.70 -10.19 -7.30
CA ARG A 367 -11.80 -9.22 -7.37
C ARG A 367 -11.29 -7.78 -7.34
N THR A 368 -10.36 -7.48 -6.43
CA THR A 368 -9.78 -6.13 -6.28
C THR A 368 -9.05 -5.69 -7.54
N LYS A 369 -8.26 -6.58 -8.15
CA LYS A 369 -7.56 -6.37 -9.42
C LYS A 369 -8.53 -5.98 -10.55
N MET A 370 -9.59 -6.77 -10.74
CA MET A 370 -10.62 -6.51 -11.74
C MET A 370 -11.33 -5.17 -11.52
N GLU A 371 -11.77 -4.89 -10.28
CA GLU A 371 -12.43 -3.62 -9.94
C GLU A 371 -11.50 -2.42 -10.17
N GLY A 372 -10.20 -2.56 -9.84
CA GLY A 372 -9.21 -1.51 -10.07
C GLY A 372 -8.99 -1.20 -11.54
N VAL A 373 -8.85 -2.23 -12.38
CA VAL A 373 -8.72 -2.06 -13.84
C VAL A 373 -9.98 -1.44 -14.44
N GLU A 374 -11.16 -1.95 -14.10
CA GLU A 374 -12.45 -1.39 -14.57
C GLU A 374 -12.59 0.08 -14.15
N PHE A 375 -12.29 0.38 -12.89
CA PHE A 375 -12.35 1.71 -12.33
C PHE A 375 -11.43 2.67 -13.10
N PHE A 376 -10.13 2.39 -13.19
CA PHE A 376 -9.19 3.31 -13.83
C PHE A 376 -9.39 3.42 -15.35
N ARG A 377 -9.84 2.36 -16.02
CA ARG A 377 -10.21 2.45 -17.46
C ARG A 377 -11.33 3.46 -17.67
N ARG A 378 -12.35 3.40 -16.81
CA ARG A 378 -13.52 4.29 -16.87
C ARG A 378 -13.18 5.72 -16.44
N THR A 379 -12.50 5.90 -15.31
CA THR A 379 -12.27 7.23 -14.69
C THR A 379 -11.17 8.03 -15.38
N LEU A 380 -10.23 7.36 -16.04
CA LEU A 380 -9.13 7.99 -16.76
C LEU A 380 -9.33 7.97 -18.29
N ASP A 381 -10.51 7.56 -18.77
CA ASP A 381 -10.86 7.43 -20.19
C ASP A 381 -9.82 6.64 -21.01
N VAL A 382 -9.45 5.47 -20.46
CA VAL A 382 -8.50 4.55 -21.08
C VAL A 382 -9.29 3.44 -21.75
N ARG A 383 -9.33 3.47 -23.08
CA ARG A 383 -9.93 2.43 -23.91
C ARG A 383 -9.00 1.22 -24.07
#